data_AF-A0A1Y1L4B1-F1
#
_entry.id   AF-A0A1Y1L4B1-F1
#
_cell.length_a   1.000
_cell.length_b   1.000
_cell.length_c   1.000
_cell.angle_alpha   90.00
_cell.angle_beta   90.00
_cell.angle_gamma   90.00
#
_symmetry.space_group_name_H-M   'P 1'
#
loop_
_entity.id
_entity.type
_entity.pdbx_description
1 polymer ?
#
loop_
_entity_poly.entity_id
_entity_poly.type
_entity_poly.pdbx_seq_one_letter_code
_entity_poly.pdbx_strand_id
1 'polypeptide(L)'
;FPIVGGGKSNIVIGDVNIPMDFMGDVIERDGEKCVQIQTVRVAFIPATVTLNFERLFGSDDERGEILNHILNDHAMAIFNDVKVGYEESVGQVVRETINSIFGKVPFKDL
;
A
#
# COMPACT_ATOMS: atom_id res chain seq x y z
N PHE A 1 -0.85 24.62 8.80
CA PHE A 1 -0.74 25.36 7.53
C PHE A 1 -1.29 24.48 6.41
N PRO A 2 -2.15 24.99 5.51
CA PRO A 2 -2.61 24.20 4.37
C PRO A 2 -1.47 23.98 3.37
N ILE A 3 -1.22 22.73 3.00
CA ILE A 3 -0.26 22.35 1.96
C ILE A 3 -1.06 22.11 0.68
N VAL A 4 -0.68 22.77 -0.41
CA VAL A 4 -1.30 22.60 -1.73
C VAL A 4 -0.22 22.20 -2.71
N GLY A 5 -0.44 21.11 -3.44
CA GLY A 5 0.47 20.61 -4.47
C GLY A 5 -0.30 20.28 -5.75
N GLY A 6 0.35 20.46 -6.91
CA GLY A 6 -0.24 20.18 -8.23
C GLY A 6 0.74 19.53 -9.21
N GLY A 7 1.85 19.00 -8.71
CA GLY A 7 2.88 18.31 -9.49
C GLY A 7 2.93 16.81 -9.25
N LYS A 8 4.00 16.16 -9.71
CA LYS A 8 4.23 14.74 -9.44
C LYS A 8 4.58 14.53 -7.97
N SER A 9 4.22 13.37 -7.45
CA SER A 9 4.73 12.84 -6.20
C SER A 9 5.63 11.65 -6.49
N ASN A 10 6.71 11.53 -5.73
CA ASN A 10 7.57 10.35 -5.68
C ASN A 10 7.72 9.93 -4.23
N ILE A 11 7.28 8.71 -3.93
CA ILE A 11 7.37 8.09 -2.61
C ILE A 11 8.18 6.83 -2.78
N VAL A 12 9.34 6.77 -2.12
CA VAL A 12 10.23 5.60 -2.15
C VAL A 12 10.20 4.96 -0.77
N ILE A 13 9.83 3.69 -0.74
CA ILE A 13 9.75 2.88 0.48
C ILE A 13 10.85 1.81 0.36
N GLY A 14 11.93 1.97 1.14
CA GLY A 14 13.12 1.14 1.04
C GLY A 14 13.20 0.08 2.15
N ASP A 15 13.77 -1.08 1.81
CA ASP A 15 13.98 -2.23 2.71
C ASP A 15 12.74 -2.54 3.56
N VAL A 16 11.63 -2.78 2.86
CA VAL A 16 10.33 -2.99 3.47
C VAL A 16 10.07 -4.45 3.78
N ASN A 17 9.70 -4.73 5.03
CA ASN A 17 9.09 -6.00 5.39
C ASN A 17 7.56 -5.86 5.29
N ILE A 18 6.92 -6.82 4.61
CA ILE A 18 5.49 -6.79 4.32
C ILE A 18 4.85 -8.10 4.81
N PRO A 19 4.61 -8.26 6.12
CA PRO A 19 3.82 -9.39 6.60
C PRO A 19 2.40 -9.29 6.04
N MET A 20 1.88 -10.44 5.60
CA MET A 20 0.53 -10.57 5.05
C MET A 20 -0.18 -11.75 5.71
N ASP A 21 -1.39 -11.49 6.20
CA ASP A 21 -2.28 -12.51 6.73
C ASP A 21 -3.48 -12.70 5.79
N PHE A 22 -3.73 -13.96 5.42
CA PHE A 22 -4.83 -14.36 4.55
C PHE A 22 -5.86 -15.14 5.36
N MET A 23 -7.11 -14.71 5.32
CA MET A 23 -8.21 -15.41 5.96
C MET A 23 -9.27 -15.74 4.91
N GLY A 24 -9.62 -17.02 4.80
CA GLY A 24 -10.56 -17.51 3.81
C GLY A 24 -11.23 -18.81 4.24
N ASP A 25 -12.26 -19.15 3.49
CA ASP A 25 -13.06 -20.36 3.70
C ASP A 25 -12.88 -21.31 2.52
N VAL A 26 -13.06 -22.61 2.78
CA VAL A 26 -13.22 -23.60 1.71
C VAL A 26 -14.69 -23.62 1.30
N ILE A 27 -14.93 -23.35 0.02
CA ILE A 27 -16.25 -23.30 -0.58
C ILE A 27 -16.39 -24.37 -1.66
N GLU A 28 -17.60 -24.83 -1.94
CA GLU A 28 -17.87 -25.74 -3.05
C GLU A 28 -18.25 -24.94 -4.31
N ARG A 29 -17.53 -25.17 -5.41
CA ARG A 29 -17.81 -24.62 -6.74
C ARG A 29 -17.72 -25.74 -7.76
N ASP A 30 -18.78 -25.94 -8.54
CA ASP A 30 -18.85 -26.97 -9.59
C ASP A 30 -18.51 -28.39 -9.11
N GLY A 31 -18.83 -28.71 -7.84
CA GLY A 31 -18.55 -30.00 -7.22
C GLY A 31 -17.11 -30.14 -6.69
N GLU A 32 -16.29 -29.10 -6.79
CA GLU A 32 -14.93 -29.07 -6.24
C GLU A 32 -14.82 -28.08 -5.07
N LYS A 33 -14.00 -28.44 -4.09
CA LYS A 33 -13.69 -27.56 -2.95
C LYS A 33 -12.59 -26.59 -3.36
N CYS A 34 -12.87 -25.29 -3.39
CA CYS A 34 -11.93 -24.23 -3.70
C CYS A 34 -11.77 -23.29 -2.50
N VAL A 35 -10.67 -22.54 -2.44
CA VAL A 35 -10.47 -21.51 -1.40
C VAL A 35 -11.02 -20.19 -1.87
N GLN A 36 -11.81 -19.53 -1.02
CA GLN A 36 -12.19 -18.14 -1.18
C GLN A 36 -11.58 -17.30 -0.06
N ILE A 37 -10.66 -16.41 -0.41
CA ILE A 37 -10.09 -15.45 0.53
C ILE A 37 -11.07 -14.32 0.77
N GLN A 38 -11.46 -14.15 2.02
CA GLN A 38 -12.38 -13.10 2.46
C GLN A 38 -11.63 -11.85 2.87
N THR A 39 -10.54 -12.01 3.59
CA THR A 39 -9.75 -10.90 4.16
C THR A 39 -8.28 -11.08 3.86
N VAL A 40 -7.62 -9.98 3.50
CA VAL A 40 -6.16 -9.87 3.43
C VAL A 40 -5.76 -8.72 4.31
N ARG A 41 -4.92 -8.97 5.31
CA ARG A 41 -4.30 -7.91 6.12
C ARG A 41 -2.86 -7.75 5.67
N VAL A 42 -2.49 -6.51 5.39
CA VAL A 42 -1.13 -6.13 4.97
C VAL A 42 -0.61 -5.15 5.99
N ALA A 43 0.65 -5.27 6.39
CA ALA A 43 1.33 -4.22 7.13
C ALA A 43 2.61 -3.81 6.41
N PHE A 44 2.90 -2.52 6.38
CA PHE A 44 4.16 -1.99 5.87
C PHE A 44 5.09 -1.64 7.03
N ILE A 45 6.25 -2.30 7.03
CA ILE A 45 7.32 -2.07 8.00
C ILE A 45 8.58 -1.66 7.22
N PRO A 46 8.68 -0.39 6.78
CA PRO A 46 9.84 0.09 6.04
C PRO A 46 11.02 0.38 6.96
N ALA A 47 12.25 0.17 6.47
CA ALA A 47 13.44 0.70 7.13
C ALA A 47 13.68 2.17 6.77
N THR A 48 13.32 2.57 5.54
CA THR A 48 13.49 3.94 5.04
C THR A 48 12.28 4.40 4.22
N VAL A 49 11.99 5.70 4.28
CA VAL A 49 11.03 6.37 3.42
C VAL A 49 11.62 7.68 2.93
N THR A 50 11.49 7.97 1.64
CA THR A 50 11.85 9.26 1.04
C THR A 50 10.63 9.83 0.31
N LEU A 51 10.38 11.11 0.53
CA LEU A 51 9.23 11.82 -0.01
C LEU A 51 9.69 12.95 -0.91
N ASN A 52 9.12 13.08 -2.10
CA ASN A 52 9.35 14.23 -2.95
C ASN A 52 8.06 14.65 -3.64
N PHE A 53 7.65 15.90 -3.44
CA PHE A 53 6.45 16.45 -4.02
C PHE A 53 6.78 17.70 -4.84
N GLU A 54 6.42 17.70 -6.12
CA GLU A 54 6.63 18.82 -7.02
C GLU A 54 5.50 19.86 -6.90
N ARG A 55 5.83 21.12 -7.18
CA ARG A 55 4.90 22.25 -7.23
C ARG A 55 4.08 22.43 -5.95
N LEU A 56 4.72 22.24 -4.80
CA LEU A 56 4.17 22.66 -3.52
C LEU A 56 4.08 24.18 -3.50
N PHE A 57 2.91 24.73 -3.18
CA PHE A 57 2.60 26.17 -3.16
C PHE A 57 2.59 26.90 -4.51
N GLY A 58 2.78 26.20 -5.64
CA GLY A 58 2.78 26.78 -6.99
C GLY A 58 4.07 26.48 -7.77
N SER A 59 4.25 27.13 -8.93
CA SER A 59 5.52 27.13 -9.67
C SER A 59 6.46 28.19 -9.10
N ASP A 60 7.73 27.84 -8.89
CA ASP A 60 8.83 28.73 -8.45
C ASP A 60 8.79 29.20 -6.97
N ASP A 61 8.20 28.42 -6.07
CA ASP A 61 8.23 28.73 -4.63
C ASP A 61 9.34 27.95 -3.90
N GLU A 62 10.38 28.66 -3.43
CA GLU A 62 11.48 28.12 -2.61
C GLU A 62 10.97 27.44 -1.32
N ARG A 63 9.78 27.80 -0.83
CA ARG A 63 9.14 27.13 0.32
C ARG A 63 8.82 25.67 0.04
N GLY A 64 8.67 25.29 -1.24
CA GLY A 64 8.47 23.90 -1.64
C GLY A 64 9.70 23.02 -1.37
N GLU A 65 10.91 23.53 -1.58
CA GLU A 65 12.15 22.81 -1.27
C GLU A 65 12.32 22.65 0.24
N ILE A 66 12.13 23.74 1.00
CA ILE A 66 12.17 23.73 2.46
C ILE A 66 11.16 22.72 3.03
N LEU A 67 9.93 22.71 2.48
CA LEU A 67 8.92 21.77 2.91
C LEU A 67 9.30 20.32 2.57
N ASN A 68 9.85 20.05 1.38
CA ASN A 68 10.34 18.71 1.06
C ASN A 68 11.44 18.26 2.03
N HIS A 69 12.34 19.16 2.46
CA HIS A 69 13.33 18.83 3.49
C HIS A 69 12.66 18.45 4.82
N ILE A 70 11.72 19.27 5.31
CA ILE A 70 10.98 18.99 6.55
C ILE A 70 10.20 17.67 6.45
N LEU A 71 9.57 17.40 5.31
CA LEU A 71 8.84 16.16 5.07
C LEU A 71 9.79 14.95 5.07
N ASN A 72 11.00 15.07 4.52
CA ASN A 72 11.99 13.99 4.53
C ASN A 72 12.56 13.74 5.93
N ASP A 73 12.85 14.79 6.69
CA ASP A 73 13.33 14.69 8.08
C ASP A 73 12.35 13.94 8.97
N HIS A 74 11.05 13.95 8.61
CA HIS A 74 9.98 13.26 9.31
C HIS A 74 9.26 12.20 8.46
N ALA A 75 9.90 11.70 7.38
CA ALA A 75 9.23 10.85 6.40
C ALA A 75 8.59 9.60 7.00
N MET A 76 9.28 8.96 7.95
CA MET A 76 8.77 7.78 8.64
C MET A 76 7.48 8.07 9.44
N ALA A 77 7.41 9.21 10.12
CA ALA A 77 6.22 9.58 10.89
C ALA A 77 5.06 9.88 9.95
N ILE A 78 5.30 10.68 8.90
CA ILE A 78 4.30 11.03 7.89
C ILE A 78 3.78 9.77 7.20
N PHE A 79 4.67 8.85 6.82
CA PHE A 79 4.28 7.58 6.22
C PHE A 79 3.41 6.76 7.16
N ASN A 80 3.77 6.68 8.45
CA ASN A 80 2.99 5.93 9.43
C ASN A 80 1.56 6.50 9.64
N ASP A 81 1.36 7.79 9.47
CA ASP A 81 0.03 8.41 9.59
C ASP A 81 -0.89 8.04 8.40
N VAL A 82 -0.33 7.81 7.22
CA VAL A 82 -1.11 7.52 6.00
C VAL A 82 -1.07 6.05 5.58
N LYS A 83 -0.18 5.22 6.16
CA LYS A 83 0.08 3.87 5.66
C LYS A 83 -1.12 2.95 5.66
N VAL A 84 -2.08 3.16 6.56
CA VAL A 84 -3.30 2.33 6.65
C VAL A 84 -4.05 2.35 5.32
N GLY A 85 -4.17 3.52 4.67
CA GLY A 85 -4.82 3.61 3.37
C GLY A 85 -4.05 2.89 2.25
N TYR A 86 -2.71 2.88 2.31
CA TYR A 86 -1.89 2.09 1.38
C TYR A 86 -2.04 0.59 1.64
N GLU A 87 -2.03 0.16 2.90
CA GLU A 87 -2.18 -1.23 3.34
C GLU A 87 -3.54 -1.79 2.90
N GLU A 88 -4.62 -1.04 3.09
CA GLU A 88 -5.97 -1.39 2.63
C GLU A 88 -6.04 -1.53 1.11
N SER A 89 -5.50 -0.55 0.37
CA SER A 89 -5.51 -0.55 -1.09
C SER A 89 -4.74 -1.75 -1.66
N VAL A 90 -3.56 -2.04 -1.11
CA VAL A 90 -2.74 -3.19 -1.53
C VAL A 90 -3.41 -4.50 -1.13
N GLY A 91 -3.97 -4.59 0.08
CA GLY A 91 -4.73 -5.75 0.54
C GLY A 91 -5.90 -6.09 -0.39
N GLN A 92 -6.62 -5.08 -0.89
CA GLN A 92 -7.70 -5.28 -1.85
C GLN A 92 -7.18 -5.88 -3.17
N VAL A 93 -6.14 -5.30 -3.76
CA VAL A 93 -5.55 -5.79 -5.03
C VAL A 93 -5.02 -7.21 -4.88
N VAL A 94 -4.34 -7.52 -3.78
CA VAL A 94 -3.83 -8.86 -3.47
C VAL A 94 -5.00 -9.86 -3.33
N ARG A 95 -6.07 -9.50 -2.60
CA ARG A 95 -7.26 -10.35 -2.44
C ARG A 95 -7.92 -10.68 -3.79
N GLU A 96 -8.09 -9.68 -4.64
CA GLU A 96 -8.68 -9.85 -5.97
C GLU A 96 -7.81 -10.76 -6.85
N THR A 97 -6.49 -10.56 -6.83
CA THR A 97 -5.52 -11.37 -7.56
C THR A 97 -5.56 -12.83 -7.11
N ILE A 98 -5.46 -13.07 -5.80
CA ILE A 98 -5.45 -14.42 -5.21
C ILE A 98 -6.76 -15.15 -5.50
N ASN A 99 -7.92 -14.50 -5.33
CA ASN A 99 -9.20 -15.11 -5.65
C ASN A 99 -9.39 -15.37 -7.15
N SER A 100 -8.77 -14.58 -8.03
CA SER A 100 -8.83 -14.83 -9.48
C SER A 100 -8.10 -16.11 -9.89
N ILE A 101 -7.05 -16.48 -9.14
CA ILE A 101 -6.24 -17.68 -9.33
C ILE A 101 -6.88 -18.86 -8.57
N PHE A 102 -6.93 -18.79 -7.24
CA PHE A 102 -7.35 -19.89 -6.38
C PHE A 102 -8.86 -20.13 -6.36
N GLY A 103 -9.67 -19.16 -6.80
CA GLY A 103 -11.10 -19.38 -6.98
C GLY A 103 -11.44 -20.40 -8.07
N LYS A 104 -10.43 -20.86 -8.84
CA LYS A 104 -10.54 -21.84 -9.92
C LYS A 104 -9.64 -23.07 -9.71
N VAL A 105 -8.83 -23.10 -8.66
CA VAL A 105 -7.93 -24.22 -8.36
C VAL A 105 -8.50 -25.01 -7.19
N PRO A 106 -8.75 -26.32 -7.34
CA PRO A 106 -9.24 -27.13 -6.24
C PRO A 106 -8.25 -27.14 -5.09
N PHE A 107 -8.76 -27.04 -3.86
CA PHE A 107 -7.96 -26.99 -2.63
C PHE A 107 -7.04 -28.22 -2.46
N LYS A 108 -7.44 -29.37 -3.01
CA LYS A 108 -6.64 -30.60 -3.00
C LYS A 108 -5.33 -30.50 -3.81
N ASP A 109 -5.24 -29.54 -4.72
CA ASP A 109 -4.13 -29.35 -5.66
C ASP A 109 -3.23 -28.15 -5.28
N LEU A 110 -3.45 -27.57 -4.09
CA LEU A 110 -2.66 -26.48 -3.49
C LEU A 110 -1.69 -27.01 -2.44
#